data_AF-A0A956TK70-F1
#
_entry.id   AF-A0A956TK70-F1
#
_cell.length_a   1.000
_cell.length_b   1.000
_cell.length_c   1.000
_cell.angle_alpha   90.00
_cell.angle_beta   90.00
_cell.angle_gamma   90.00
#
_symmetry.space_group_name_H-M   'P 1'
#
loop_
_entity.id
_entity.type
_entity.pdbx_description
1 polymer ?
#
loop_
_entity_poly.entity_id
_entity_poly.type
_entity_poly.pdbx_seq_one_letter_code
_entity_poly.pdbx_strand_id
1 'polypeptide(L)'
;MPNTPSIASITSIQPFQGRKIRCLSLCVALLLAGGFMVQMVHPEPAYAKKKAKEEQQGPDVDQEVTELNAMLQPLSRKVAAKGLFSPNDNSKLMEVKFKLLTMMQTIPLNDKLVKPAYETARLFKAREQYDDAFDFFNYVRTNYPNTPFALQSTTEIQRLKQQLGNDYFSETPMSVPQPMGDTPATPATSNTETPKSKPSN
;
A
#
# COMPACT_ATOMS: atom_id res chain seq x y z
N MET A 1 56.12 -34.15 -25.81
CA MET A 1 55.98 -33.17 -24.72
C MET A 1 54.53 -33.19 -24.25
N PRO A 2 54.30 -33.19 -22.93
CA PRO A 2 53.09 -33.68 -22.28
C PRO A 2 52.10 -32.55 -22.01
N ASN A 3 50.85 -32.90 -21.67
CA ASN A 3 50.13 -32.41 -20.48
C ASN A 3 48.63 -32.74 -20.59
N THR A 4 48.22 -33.88 -20.02
CA THR A 4 47.02 -33.91 -19.16
C THR A 4 47.30 -33.05 -17.92
N PRO A 5 46.29 -32.44 -17.27
CA PRO A 5 45.62 -33.20 -16.22
C PRO A 5 44.11 -32.93 -16.09
N SER A 6 43.41 -34.05 -15.90
CA SER A 6 42.28 -34.17 -15.00
C SER A 6 42.80 -34.22 -13.55
N ILE A 7 42.03 -33.62 -12.63
CA ILE A 7 42.05 -33.78 -11.16
C ILE A 7 43.26 -33.20 -10.39
N ALA A 8 42.98 -32.12 -9.66
CA ALA A 8 43.51 -31.82 -8.32
C ALA A 8 42.42 -30.95 -7.62
N SER A 9 41.63 -31.48 -6.69
CA SER A 9 41.92 -31.54 -5.24
C SER A 9 42.38 -30.20 -4.67
N ILE A 10 41.57 -29.60 -3.79
CA ILE A 10 41.90 -28.90 -2.52
C ILE A 10 40.58 -28.26 -2.02
N THR A 11 39.91 -28.89 -1.06
CA THR A 11 39.98 -28.60 0.39
C THR A 11 39.22 -27.32 0.78
N SER A 12 38.01 -27.48 1.33
CA SER A 12 37.59 -26.83 2.58
C SER A 12 36.22 -27.38 2.99
N ILE A 13 36.23 -28.48 3.74
CA ILE A 13 35.06 -28.95 4.48
C ILE A 13 35.32 -28.57 5.94
N GLN A 14 34.60 -27.57 6.42
CA GLN A 14 34.49 -27.26 7.86
C GLN A 14 33.39 -28.14 8.47
N PRO A 15 33.64 -28.83 9.59
CA PRO A 15 32.66 -29.73 10.20
C PRO A 15 31.60 -28.95 10.99
N PHE A 16 30.33 -28.99 10.53
CA PHE A 16 29.20 -28.53 11.33
C PHE A 16 28.87 -29.59 12.39
N GLN A 17 29.36 -29.33 13.60
CA GLN A 17 29.23 -30.17 14.77
C GLN A 17 27.76 -30.43 15.15
N GLY A 18 27.42 -31.72 15.22
CA GLY A 18 26.57 -32.38 16.23
C GLY A 18 25.30 -31.68 16.70
N ARG A 19 24.17 -31.90 16.01
CA ARG A 19 22.83 -31.68 16.57
C ARG A 19 22.31 -32.96 17.24
N LYS A 20 22.69 -33.16 18.51
CA LYS A 20 22.11 -34.24 19.34
C LYS A 20 20.65 -33.93 19.62
N ILE A 21 19.77 -34.71 18.99
CA ILE A 21 18.33 -34.81 19.25
C ILE A 21 18.13 -35.35 20.67
N ARG A 22 18.15 -34.50 21.71
CA ARG A 22 17.69 -34.82 23.08
C ARG A 22 17.33 -33.55 23.84
N CYS A 23 16.25 -32.86 23.47
CA CYS A 23 15.67 -31.82 24.34
C CYS A 23 14.17 -31.55 24.09
N LEU A 24 13.45 -32.50 23.48
CA LEU A 24 11.99 -32.38 23.25
C LEU A 24 11.16 -33.09 24.35
N SER A 25 11.81 -33.66 25.38
CA SER A 25 11.14 -34.43 26.43
C SER A 25 11.11 -33.74 27.80
N LEU A 26 11.71 -32.56 27.96
CA LEU A 26 11.80 -31.89 29.28
C LEU A 26 10.81 -30.72 29.43
N CYS A 27 10.27 -30.16 28.34
CA CYS A 27 9.38 -28.99 28.40
C CYS A 27 7.91 -29.33 28.72
N VAL A 28 7.51 -30.59 28.65
CA VAL A 28 6.13 -31.02 28.94
C VAL A 28 5.92 -31.29 30.45
N ALA A 29 6.99 -31.46 31.23
CA ALA A 29 6.90 -31.71 32.68
C ALA A 29 6.87 -30.45 33.56
N LEU A 30 7.19 -29.27 33.01
CA LEU A 30 7.19 -28.00 33.77
C LEU A 30 5.89 -27.19 33.65
N LEU A 31 4.97 -27.58 32.77
CA LEU A 31 3.69 -26.91 32.55
C LEU A 31 2.54 -27.37 33.47
N LEU A 32 2.78 -28.34 34.38
CA LEU A 32 1.75 -28.89 35.27
C LEU A 32 1.92 -28.55 36.77
N ALA A 33 2.85 -27.65 37.13
CA ALA A 33 3.12 -27.28 38.53
C ALA A 33 3.06 -25.76 38.82
N GLY A 34 2.58 -24.95 37.88
CA GLY A 34 2.43 -23.50 38.05
C GLY A 34 1.02 -23.10 38.47
N GLY A 35 0.52 -23.67 39.57
CA GLY A 35 -0.78 -23.33 40.14
C GLY A 35 -0.88 -21.84 40.50
N PHE A 36 -1.82 -21.20 39.85
CA PHE A 36 -2.48 -19.92 40.14
C PHE A 36 -2.49 -19.57 41.64
N MET A 37 -1.62 -18.65 42.07
CA MET A 37 -1.71 -17.95 43.36
C MET A 37 -1.88 -16.45 43.12
N VAL A 38 -3.12 -16.06 42.79
CA VAL A 38 -3.58 -14.68 42.92
C VAL A 38 -3.71 -14.40 44.42
N GLN A 39 -2.75 -13.68 44.98
CA GLN A 39 -2.89 -12.99 46.26
C GLN A 39 -2.95 -11.50 46.00
N MET A 40 -4.02 -10.90 46.51
CA MET A 40 -4.29 -9.47 46.60
C MET A 40 -3.20 -8.76 47.40
N VAL A 41 -2.64 -7.69 46.87
CA VAL A 41 -2.19 -6.51 47.64
C VAL A 41 -2.34 -5.27 46.75
N HIS A 42 -3.33 -4.43 47.05
CA HIS A 42 -3.24 -2.98 46.81
C HIS A 42 -2.64 -2.34 48.06
N PRO A 43 -1.79 -1.31 47.90
CA PRO A 43 -2.28 0.03 48.19
C PRO A 43 -1.86 1.10 47.14
N GLU A 44 -2.78 2.05 46.96
CA GLU A 44 -2.70 3.36 46.30
C GLU A 44 -1.66 4.32 46.95
N PRO A 45 -1.47 5.58 46.49
CA PRO A 45 -1.27 6.10 45.13
C PRO A 45 -0.04 7.04 45.07
N ALA A 46 0.75 7.00 43.99
CA ALA A 46 1.72 8.07 43.73
C ALA A 46 1.90 8.31 42.24
N TYR A 47 1.46 9.49 41.82
CA TYR A 47 1.68 10.17 40.55
C TYR A 47 2.90 9.69 39.75
N ALA A 48 2.64 8.98 38.66
CA ALA A 48 3.48 9.02 37.47
C ALA A 48 2.64 8.60 36.25
N LYS A 49 2.36 9.56 35.37
CA LYS A 49 1.83 9.33 34.03
C LYS A 49 2.73 8.33 33.30
N LYS A 50 2.33 7.06 33.26
CA LYS A 50 2.82 6.11 32.26
C LYS A 50 1.60 5.60 31.51
N LYS A 51 1.46 6.05 30.27
CA LYS A 51 0.48 5.50 29.33
C LYS A 51 0.78 4.01 29.20
N ALA A 52 -0.10 3.18 29.75
CA ALA A 52 -0.17 1.78 29.40
C ALA A 52 -0.58 1.71 27.92
N LYS A 53 0.36 1.27 27.09
CA LYS A 53 0.04 0.66 25.80
C LYS A 53 -0.50 -0.73 26.10
N GLU A 54 -1.60 -1.10 25.46
CA GLU A 54 -1.61 -2.14 24.43
C GLU A 54 -2.99 -2.78 24.37
N GLU A 55 -3.79 -2.40 23.37
CA GLU A 55 -4.95 -3.16 22.93
C GLU A 55 -5.10 -2.95 21.41
N GLN A 56 -4.84 -4.03 20.66
CA GLN A 56 -5.00 -4.22 19.22
C GLN A 56 -4.15 -3.30 18.31
N GLN A 57 -2.92 -3.72 18.00
CA GLN A 57 -2.04 -3.01 17.07
C GLN A 57 -2.49 -3.21 15.62
N GLY A 58 -3.57 -2.50 15.26
CA GLY A 58 -3.78 -2.06 13.87
C GLY A 58 -2.68 -1.08 13.45
N PRO A 59 -2.62 -0.72 12.16
CA PRO A 59 -1.67 0.29 11.67
C PRO A 59 -1.72 1.57 12.52
N ASP A 60 -0.56 2.11 12.90
CA ASP A 60 -0.47 3.39 13.61
C ASP A 60 -0.88 4.50 12.63
N VAL A 61 -2.17 4.82 12.64
CA VAL A 61 -2.80 5.79 11.73
C VAL A 61 -2.11 7.14 11.79
N ASP A 62 -1.65 7.56 12.98
CA ASP A 62 -0.97 8.84 13.15
C ASP A 62 0.39 8.84 12.44
N GLN A 63 1.13 7.74 12.52
CA GLN A 63 2.38 7.58 11.80
C GLN A 63 2.14 7.54 10.28
N GLU A 64 1.20 6.72 9.81
CA GLU A 64 0.92 6.57 8.38
C GLU A 64 0.43 7.88 7.72
N VAL A 65 -0.45 8.61 8.41
CA VAL A 65 -0.91 9.93 7.97
C VAL A 65 0.23 10.94 8.00
N THR A 66 1.14 10.85 8.96
CA THR A 66 2.34 11.71 8.99
C THR A 66 3.25 11.44 7.79
N GLU A 67 3.48 10.18 7.44
CA GLU A 67 4.25 9.80 6.25
C GLU A 67 3.57 10.26 4.95
N LEU A 68 2.26 10.08 4.82
CA LEU A 68 1.48 10.60 3.68
C LEU A 68 1.66 12.10 3.52
N ASN A 69 1.51 12.85 4.62
CA ASN A 69 1.66 14.30 4.58
C ASN A 69 3.10 14.72 4.21
N ALA A 70 4.11 13.96 4.65
CA ALA A 70 5.50 14.21 4.28
C ALA A 70 5.75 14.00 2.77
N MET A 71 5.07 13.05 2.13
CA MET A 71 5.13 12.85 0.68
C MET A 71 4.30 13.89 -0.10
N LEU A 72 3.13 14.26 0.41
CA LEU A 72 2.22 15.24 -0.21
C LEU A 72 2.81 16.65 -0.23
N GLN A 73 3.43 17.08 0.88
CA GLN A 73 4.02 18.41 1.05
C GLN A 73 4.91 18.88 -0.14
N PRO A 74 5.96 18.14 -0.54
CA PRO A 74 6.80 18.56 -1.66
C PRO A 74 6.06 18.54 -3.00
N LEU A 75 5.12 17.60 -3.21
CA LEU A 75 4.32 17.53 -4.43
C LEU A 75 3.37 18.73 -4.54
N SER A 76 2.68 19.08 -3.46
CA SER A 76 1.79 20.25 -3.41
C SER A 76 2.54 21.54 -3.63
N ARG A 77 3.77 21.67 -3.09
CA ARG A 77 4.63 22.83 -3.37
C ARG A 77 5.02 22.91 -4.85
N LYS A 78 5.35 21.79 -5.49
CA LYS A 78 5.67 21.76 -6.93
C LYS A 78 4.47 22.19 -7.78
N VAL A 79 3.28 21.67 -7.50
CA VAL A 79 2.05 22.11 -8.18
C VAL A 79 1.81 23.60 -7.97
N ALA A 80 1.93 24.10 -6.73
CA ALA A 80 1.73 25.52 -6.42
C ALA A 80 2.73 26.43 -7.13
N ALA A 81 3.98 25.97 -7.29
CA ALA A 81 5.02 26.67 -8.05
C ALA A 81 4.91 26.49 -9.57
N LYS A 82 3.88 25.78 -10.07
CA LYS A 82 3.75 25.36 -11.48
C LYS A 82 4.98 24.61 -12.00
N GLY A 83 5.68 23.90 -11.11
CA GLY A 83 6.84 23.10 -11.42
C GLY A 83 6.44 21.80 -12.13
N LEU A 84 7.29 21.36 -13.06
CA LEU A 84 7.10 20.07 -13.72
C LEU A 84 7.36 18.92 -12.72
N PHE A 85 6.55 17.87 -12.83
CA PHE A 85 6.76 16.64 -12.08
C PHE A 85 7.84 15.81 -12.78
N SER A 86 8.91 15.51 -12.05
CA SER A 86 9.90 14.54 -12.49
C SER A 86 9.31 13.12 -12.45
N PRO A 87 9.94 12.13 -13.12
CA PRO A 87 9.55 10.73 -12.98
C PRO A 87 9.47 10.26 -11.52
N ASN A 88 10.39 10.72 -10.67
CA ASN A 88 10.38 10.43 -9.23
C ASN A 88 9.17 11.04 -8.50
N ASP A 89 8.73 12.25 -8.89
CA ASP A 89 7.54 12.86 -8.30
C ASP A 89 6.26 12.10 -8.65
N ASN A 90 6.19 11.60 -9.88
CA ASN A 90 5.08 10.74 -10.31
C ASN A 90 5.05 9.44 -9.52
N SER A 91 6.20 8.79 -9.31
CA SER A 91 6.29 7.58 -8.47
C SER A 91 5.82 7.85 -7.04
N LYS A 92 6.21 8.99 -6.45
CA LYS A 92 5.75 9.40 -5.11
C LYS A 92 4.25 9.68 -5.06
N LEU A 93 3.68 10.30 -6.09
CA LEU A 93 2.23 10.52 -6.17
C LEU A 93 1.48 9.18 -6.27
N MET A 94 2.00 8.21 -7.03
CA MET A 94 1.42 6.87 -7.07
C MET A 94 1.54 6.17 -5.72
N GLU A 95 2.69 6.26 -5.05
CA GLU A 95 2.87 5.69 -3.69
C GLU A 95 1.87 6.29 -2.70
N VAL A 96 1.65 7.60 -2.74
CA VAL A 96 0.61 8.28 -1.96
C VAL A 96 -0.76 7.68 -2.26
N LYS A 97 -1.14 7.52 -3.53
CA LYS A 97 -2.42 6.90 -3.92
C LYS A 97 -2.56 5.50 -3.33
N PHE A 98 -1.56 4.64 -3.50
CA PHE A 98 -1.59 3.27 -3.00
C PHE A 98 -1.72 3.21 -1.48
N LYS A 99 -0.86 3.92 -0.73
CA LYS A 99 -0.91 3.95 0.73
C LYS A 99 -2.27 4.46 1.22
N LEU A 100 -2.77 5.53 0.60
CA LEU A 100 -4.03 6.13 0.98
C LEU A 100 -5.22 5.21 0.69
N LEU A 101 -5.25 4.53 -0.46
CA LEU A 101 -6.27 3.53 -0.77
C LEU A 101 -6.27 2.38 0.24
N THR A 102 -5.10 1.87 0.59
CA THR A 102 -4.96 0.85 1.64
C THR A 102 -5.54 1.33 2.97
N MET A 103 -5.20 2.56 3.41
CA MET A 103 -5.74 3.13 4.64
C MET A 103 -7.26 3.31 4.61
N MET A 104 -7.82 3.74 3.48
CA MET A 104 -9.28 3.88 3.31
C MET A 104 -10.01 2.53 3.42
N GLN A 105 -9.34 1.43 3.06
CA GLN A 105 -9.88 0.08 3.19
C GLN A 105 -9.69 -0.51 4.59
N THR A 106 -8.52 -0.32 5.20
CA THR A 106 -8.20 -0.91 6.51
C THR A 106 -8.85 -0.14 7.66
N ILE A 107 -8.99 1.18 7.51
CA ILE A 107 -9.54 2.09 8.52
C ILE A 107 -10.53 3.05 7.85
N PRO A 108 -11.71 2.53 7.43
CA PRO A 108 -12.70 3.34 6.74
C PRO A 108 -13.21 4.48 7.63
N LEU A 109 -13.59 5.59 6.99
CA LEU A 109 -14.20 6.77 7.63
C LEU A 109 -13.36 7.44 8.73
N ASN A 110 -12.03 7.33 8.69
CA ASN A 110 -11.18 8.05 9.62
C ASN A 110 -10.98 9.52 9.22
N ASP A 111 -11.36 10.46 10.10
CA ASP A 111 -11.25 11.91 9.87
C ASP A 111 -9.83 12.38 9.52
N LYS A 112 -8.79 11.66 9.95
CA LYS A 112 -7.39 12.00 9.62
C LYS A 112 -7.08 11.79 8.14
N LEU A 113 -7.87 11.00 7.42
CA LEU A 113 -7.71 10.71 5.99
C LEU A 113 -8.36 11.77 5.09
N VAL A 114 -9.28 12.61 5.61
CA VAL A 114 -10.02 13.59 4.80
C VAL A 114 -9.06 14.53 4.07
N LYS A 115 -8.12 15.13 4.82
CA LYS A 115 -7.18 16.11 4.26
C LYS A 115 -6.19 15.46 3.27
N PRO A 116 -5.51 14.34 3.60
CA PRO A 116 -4.69 13.62 2.63
C PRO A 116 -5.44 13.24 1.35
N ALA A 117 -6.70 12.79 1.45
CA ALA A 117 -7.52 12.44 0.30
C ALA A 117 -7.84 13.64 -0.59
N TYR A 118 -8.26 14.74 0.02
CA TYR A 118 -8.53 15.97 -0.71
C TYR A 118 -7.28 16.54 -1.40
N GLU A 119 -6.14 16.57 -0.71
CA GLU A 119 -4.88 17.04 -1.30
C GLU A 119 -4.40 16.13 -2.43
N THR A 120 -4.54 14.81 -2.27
CA THR A 120 -4.22 13.83 -3.33
C THR A 120 -5.06 14.07 -4.58
N ALA A 121 -6.37 14.31 -4.43
CA ALA A 121 -7.25 14.66 -5.53
C ALA A 121 -6.79 15.92 -6.29
N ARG A 122 -6.36 16.96 -5.55
CA ARG A 122 -5.85 18.20 -6.14
C ARG A 122 -4.55 17.98 -6.93
N LEU A 123 -3.67 17.11 -6.45
CA LEU A 123 -2.44 16.75 -7.17
C LEU A 123 -2.77 16.01 -8.47
N PHE A 124 -3.67 15.03 -8.43
CA PHE A 124 -4.11 14.32 -9.62
C PHE A 124 -4.76 15.24 -10.64
N LYS A 125 -5.64 16.15 -10.19
CA LYS A 125 -6.23 17.17 -11.06
C LYS A 125 -5.17 18.04 -11.73
N ALA A 126 -4.16 18.49 -10.98
CA ALA A 126 -3.07 19.30 -11.52
C ALA A 126 -2.19 18.55 -12.53
N ARG A 127 -2.23 17.22 -12.50
CA ARG A 127 -1.57 16.32 -13.45
C ARG A 127 -2.49 15.87 -14.59
N GLU A 128 -3.69 16.44 -14.67
CA GLU A 128 -4.72 16.11 -15.66
C GLU A 128 -5.18 14.64 -15.61
N GLN A 129 -4.93 13.98 -14.48
CA GLN A 129 -5.42 12.62 -14.19
C GLN A 129 -6.80 12.76 -13.56
N TYR A 130 -7.79 13.10 -14.39
CA TYR A 130 -9.10 13.55 -13.92
C TYR A 130 -9.94 12.45 -13.28
N ASP A 131 -9.81 11.20 -13.72
CA ASP A 131 -10.52 10.06 -13.14
C ASP A 131 -10.13 9.88 -11.66
N ASP A 132 -8.82 9.77 -11.38
CA ASP A 132 -8.30 9.64 -10.02
C ASP A 132 -8.65 10.86 -9.16
N ALA A 133 -8.61 12.07 -9.74
CA ALA A 133 -9.00 13.28 -9.02
C ALA A 133 -10.49 13.25 -8.63
N PHE A 134 -11.36 12.90 -9.58
CA PHE A 134 -12.80 12.79 -9.37
C PHE A 134 -13.12 11.78 -8.29
N ASP A 135 -12.48 10.62 -8.35
CA ASP A 135 -12.64 9.52 -7.42
C ASP A 135 -12.32 9.91 -5.98
N PHE A 136 -11.16 10.55 -5.74
CA PHE A 136 -10.80 11.03 -4.41
C PHE A 136 -11.69 12.19 -3.93
N PHE A 137 -12.08 13.13 -4.81
CA PHE A 137 -13.04 14.18 -4.44
C PHE A 137 -14.41 13.57 -4.08
N ASN A 138 -14.86 12.57 -4.84
CA ASN A 138 -16.14 11.91 -4.61
C ASN A 138 -16.12 11.13 -3.30
N TYR A 139 -15.01 10.45 -3.01
CA TYR A 139 -14.77 9.81 -1.73
C TYR A 139 -14.87 10.81 -0.57
N VAL A 140 -14.17 11.95 -0.65
CA VAL A 140 -14.20 12.97 0.41
C VAL A 140 -15.62 13.53 0.62
N ARG A 141 -16.30 13.90 -0.47
CA ARG A 141 -17.67 14.42 -0.45
C ARG A 141 -18.65 13.45 0.20
N THR A 142 -18.57 12.17 -0.18
CA THR A 142 -19.55 11.15 0.21
C THR A 142 -19.35 10.68 1.64
N ASN A 143 -18.09 10.50 2.05
CA ASN A 143 -17.76 9.90 3.33
C ASN A 143 -17.58 10.92 4.46
N TYR A 144 -17.27 12.18 4.14
CA TYR A 144 -17.03 13.23 5.14
C TYR A 144 -17.86 14.50 4.89
N PRO A 145 -19.20 14.40 4.78
CA PRO A 145 -20.08 15.47 4.31
C PRO A 145 -20.05 16.74 5.18
N ASN A 146 -19.71 16.60 6.47
CA ASN A 146 -19.70 17.72 7.43
C ASN A 146 -18.35 18.45 7.49
N THR A 147 -17.43 18.17 6.57
CA THR A 147 -16.11 18.82 6.53
C THR A 147 -16.08 19.95 5.50
N PRO A 148 -15.26 21.00 5.68
CA PRO A 148 -15.07 22.01 4.65
C PRO A 148 -14.56 21.41 3.33
N PHE A 149 -13.82 20.29 3.41
CA PHE A 149 -13.31 19.57 2.25
C PHE A 149 -14.41 18.92 1.41
N ALA A 150 -15.56 18.53 1.97
CA ALA A 150 -16.67 17.99 1.20
C ALA A 150 -17.32 19.05 0.29
N LEU A 151 -17.51 20.27 0.81
CA LEU A 151 -18.01 21.39 0.01
C LEU A 151 -17.04 21.78 -1.10
N GLN A 152 -15.73 21.82 -0.78
CA GLN A 152 -14.70 22.06 -1.77
C GLN A 152 -14.67 20.96 -2.84
N SER A 153 -14.73 19.69 -2.43
CA SER A 153 -14.77 18.55 -3.36
C SER A 153 -15.99 18.57 -4.27
N THR A 154 -17.16 18.97 -3.75
CA THR A 154 -18.37 19.16 -4.57
C THR A 154 -18.15 20.22 -5.65
N THR A 155 -17.53 21.34 -5.29
CA THR A 155 -17.20 22.41 -6.23
C THR A 155 -16.21 21.93 -7.30
N GLU A 156 -15.19 21.18 -6.89
CA GLU A 156 -14.18 20.63 -7.81
C GLU A 156 -14.77 19.60 -8.77
N ILE A 157 -15.64 18.70 -8.29
CA ILE A 157 -16.38 17.76 -9.13
C ILE A 157 -17.24 18.50 -10.16
N GLN A 158 -17.95 19.54 -9.74
CA GLN A 158 -18.78 20.33 -10.66
C GLN A 158 -17.93 20.99 -11.75
N ARG A 159 -16.76 21.54 -11.40
CA ARG A 159 -15.81 22.11 -12.36
C ARG A 159 -15.29 21.05 -13.33
N LEU A 160 -14.94 19.86 -12.84
CA LEU A 160 -14.50 18.75 -13.70
C LEU A 160 -15.59 18.35 -14.70
N LYS A 161 -16.84 18.20 -14.24
CA LYS A 161 -17.99 17.89 -15.10
C LYS A 161 -18.26 18.99 -16.13
N GLN A 162 -18.10 20.26 -15.77
CA GLN A 162 -18.20 21.38 -16.72
C GLN A 162 -17.08 21.36 -17.76
N GLN A 163 -15.86 20.98 -17.37
CA GLN A 163 -14.69 20.98 -18.24
C GLN A 163 -14.69 19.80 -19.22
N LEU A 164 -15.12 18.62 -18.78
CA LEU A 164 -14.98 17.36 -19.53
C LEU A 164 -16.31 16.82 -20.06
N GLY A 165 -17.43 17.39 -19.62
CA GLY A 165 -18.77 16.90 -19.89
C GLY A 165 -19.33 16.07 -18.73
N ASN A 166 -20.64 16.13 -18.53
CA ASN A 166 -21.31 15.42 -17.44
C ASN A 166 -21.20 13.90 -17.56
N ASP A 167 -21.09 13.37 -18.78
CA ASP A 167 -21.06 11.95 -19.09
C ASP A 167 -19.64 11.34 -19.02
N TYR A 168 -18.62 12.16 -18.77
CA TYR A 168 -17.22 11.72 -18.74
C TYR A 168 -16.93 10.79 -17.55
N PHE A 169 -17.52 11.08 -16.39
CA PHE A 169 -17.29 10.33 -15.17
C PHE A 169 -18.40 9.30 -14.95
N SER A 170 -18.03 8.01 -14.92
CA SER A 170 -18.92 6.97 -14.41
C SER A 170 -18.83 6.97 -12.87
N GLU A 171 -19.95 6.89 -12.15
CA GLU A 171 -19.95 6.88 -10.67
C GLU A 171 -19.44 5.56 -10.07
N THR A 172 -18.67 4.79 -10.82
CA THR A 172 -18.03 3.57 -10.35
C THR A 172 -17.02 3.93 -9.26
N PRO A 173 -17.15 3.37 -8.04
CA PRO A 173 -16.23 3.65 -6.94
C PRO A 173 -14.80 3.21 -7.28
N MET A 174 -13.80 3.89 -6.69
CA MET A 174 -12.36 3.65 -6.91
C MET A 174 -12.01 2.17 -7.03
N SER A 175 -11.53 1.77 -8.20
CA SER A 175 -10.90 0.46 -8.38
C SER A 175 -9.51 0.49 -7.77
N VAL A 176 -9.31 -0.32 -6.71
CA VAL A 176 -8.01 -0.45 -6.06
C VAL A 176 -7.05 -1.13 -7.02
N PRO A 177 -5.92 -0.49 -7.39
CA PRO A 177 -4.97 -1.14 -8.28
C PRO A 177 -4.37 -2.32 -7.52
N GLN A 178 -4.61 -3.52 -8.05
CA GLN A 178 -4.01 -4.75 -7.56
C GLN A 178 -2.48 -4.59 -7.63
N PRO A 179 -1.72 -5.04 -6.60
CA PRO A 179 -0.28 -5.08 -6.71
C PRO A 179 0.09 -5.85 -7.98
N MET A 180 0.99 -5.30 -8.79
CA MET A 180 1.44 -5.92 -10.04
C MET A 180 1.94 -7.33 -9.75
N GLY A 181 1.06 -8.32 -9.93
CA GLY A 181 1.46 -9.69 -10.11
C GLY A 181 2.20 -9.78 -11.43
N ASP A 182 3.34 -10.45 -11.41
CA ASP A 182 4.17 -10.69 -12.59
C ASP A 182 3.31 -11.12 -13.77
N THR A 183 3.14 -10.25 -14.77
CA THR A 183 2.64 -10.66 -16.08
C THR A 183 3.70 -11.51 -16.76
N PRO A 184 3.48 -12.80 -17.05
CA PRO A 184 4.20 -13.46 -18.12
C PRO A 184 3.63 -12.93 -19.43
N ALA A 185 4.55 -12.52 -20.30
CA ALA A 185 4.27 -11.95 -21.61
C ALA A 185 3.22 -12.72 -22.42
N THR A 186 2.31 -11.98 -23.05
CA THR A 186 1.59 -12.41 -24.23
C THR A 186 2.61 -12.72 -25.35
N PRO A 187 2.65 -13.90 -25.96
CA PRO A 187 3.28 -14.06 -27.25
C PRO A 187 2.30 -13.67 -28.35
N ALA A 188 2.81 -12.81 -29.21
CA ALA A 188 2.24 -12.26 -30.42
C ALA A 188 1.46 -13.25 -31.30
N THR A 189 0.34 -12.77 -31.82
CA THR A 189 -0.33 -13.27 -33.03
C THR A 189 0.65 -13.20 -34.22
N SER A 190 1.02 -14.35 -34.77
CA SER A 190 1.69 -14.45 -36.07
C SER A 190 0.67 -14.93 -37.10
N ASN A 191 0.33 -14.05 -38.05
CA ASN A 191 -0.33 -14.42 -39.29
C ASN A 191 0.75 -14.74 -40.33
N THR A 192 0.66 -15.90 -40.99
CA THR A 192 1.04 -16.24 -42.39
C THR A 192 0.71 -17.75 -42.50
N GLU A 193 -0.23 -18.22 -43.34
CA GLU A 193 0.02 -18.53 -44.74
C GLU A 193 -1.31 -18.83 -45.49
N THR A 194 -1.39 -18.38 -46.74
CA THR A 194 -2.49 -18.57 -47.73
C THR A 194 -2.02 -19.61 -48.79
N PRO A 195 -2.73 -19.90 -49.89
CA PRO A 195 -3.93 -20.73 -50.15
C PRO A 195 -3.68 -21.99 -51.06
N LYS A 196 -4.67 -22.89 -51.23
CA LYS A 196 -5.08 -23.56 -52.52
C LYS A 196 -6.16 -24.65 -52.28
N SER A 197 -7.38 -24.52 -52.85
CA SER A 197 -7.94 -25.23 -54.04
C SER A 197 -8.03 -26.77 -53.87
N LYS A 198 -9.11 -27.53 -54.17
CA LYS A 198 -10.29 -27.46 -55.08
C LYS A 198 -11.20 -28.71 -54.75
N PRO A 199 -12.16 -29.15 -55.59
CA PRO A 199 -13.62 -29.00 -55.49
C PRO A 199 -14.43 -30.28 -55.13
N SER A 200 -15.74 -30.07 -54.96
CA SER A 200 -16.91 -30.89 -55.37
C SER A 200 -16.84 -32.43 -55.29
N ASN A 201 -17.80 -33.00 -54.56
CA ASN A 201 -18.73 -33.99 -55.12
C ASN A 201 -20.10 -33.81 -54.45
#